data_AF-E3MYZ1-F1
#
_entry.id   AF-E3MYZ1-F1
#
_cell.length_a   1.000
_cell.length_b   1.000
_cell.length_c   1.000
_cell.angle_alpha   90.00
_cell.angle_beta   90.00
_cell.angle_gamma   90.00
#
_symmetry.space_group_name_H-M   'P 1'
#
loop_
_entity.id
_entity.type
_entity.pdbx_description
1 polymer ?
#
loop_
_entity_poly.entity_id
_entity_poly.type
_entity_poly.pdbx_seq_one_letter_code
_entity_poly.pdbx_strand_id
1 'polypeptide(L)'
;MFKWDPCGLVCVCMIYFLMAYADYVILIWMLLPTFGHSIWTVIHGVVFNALLLTTLVAHTKAMTSDPGVVPISQSKSQKPSSPNGQEYSSDDEDESDEEAAFHSDHRFNRPSATEWTMCTRCDSLRPPRAHHCRVCKRCIRKMDHHCPWVNNCVGEYNQKWFLQFIFYVGAASLYSLFILCICWVHHDAYGSTGIKSVHGETAYHAKVYVFPFKRVKVMLAMESALFGLFVLAVSCDQLGAIFTDETAVEACQRRGRNYLASSRRPRNSKVAMLKQVCGPGPPCAPHQNTTILYAYSTDIDYVTYSYAALNFNNNAYLYATMANVRFDTKVEEEIEYHKNYNSLNASLLAHQPDPKLGYGDTTTGSDVYNVLKKFLNNKQASICGAEIYIAVKRYPTDLDVSDIIAQLRANHIIVYIAVDTVSSGGGTSAAILYDTATKTNGLCLFATDYDLSEGFYYMTWMLEEPYQFIARNYLGSGTGRIDLPLFKSPTPAGHLERGRVAITIQNHALDADFISVNYTIASTDGDIAYQYPGFQDKKLYGTQQTDYVIFNSSLTYRWTIDYKYNGGAQQVIQCRMYSNYYHDFVTLPNY
;
A
#
# COMPACT_ATOMS: atom_id res chain seq x y z
N MET A 1 -6.34 -16.22 5.62
CA MET A 1 -6.83 -16.52 6.98
C MET A 1 -8.18 -17.19 6.86
N PHE A 2 -8.26 -18.52 6.93
CA PHE A 2 -9.53 -19.24 6.84
C PHE A 2 -10.32 -19.04 8.15
N LYS A 3 -11.58 -18.61 8.05
CA LYS A 3 -12.46 -18.39 9.20
C LYS A 3 -13.54 -19.47 9.23
N TRP A 4 -13.83 -19.96 10.43
CA TRP A 4 -14.93 -20.88 10.70
C TRP A 4 -16.24 -20.09 10.80
N ASP A 5 -16.69 -19.50 9.68
CA ASP A 5 -18.05 -19.00 9.56
C ASP A 5 -18.94 -20.15 9.02
N PRO A 6 -19.87 -20.68 9.83
CA PRO A 6 -20.74 -21.77 9.41
C PRO A 6 -21.58 -21.43 8.17
N CYS A 7 -22.02 -20.17 8.06
CA CYS A 7 -22.78 -19.70 6.90
C CYS A 7 -21.92 -19.77 5.63
N GLY A 8 -20.71 -19.21 5.68
CA GLY A 8 -19.78 -19.25 4.57
C GLY A 8 -19.37 -20.67 4.16
N LEU A 9 -19.17 -21.58 5.11
CA LEU A 9 -18.88 -22.99 4.80
C LEU A 9 -20.02 -23.67 4.03
N VAL A 10 -21.28 -23.44 4.45
CA VAL A 10 -22.45 -23.97 3.74
C VAL A 10 -22.52 -23.40 2.33
N CYS A 11 -22.30 -22.08 2.16
CA CYS A 11 -22.27 -21.45 0.84
C CYS A 11 -21.19 -22.05 -0.07
N VAL A 12 -19.97 -22.27 0.44
CA VAL A 12 -18.86 -22.87 -0.32
C VAL A 12 -19.18 -24.31 -0.72
N CYS A 13 -19.69 -25.13 0.20
CA CYS A 13 -20.13 -26.49 -0.11
C CYS A 13 -21.23 -26.50 -1.18
N MET A 14 -22.17 -25.56 -1.10
CA MET A 14 -23.25 -25.43 -2.09
C MET A 14 -22.70 -25.05 -3.48
N ILE A 15 -21.76 -24.11 -3.57
CA ILE A 15 -21.12 -23.74 -4.85
C ILE A 15 -20.47 -24.97 -5.49
N TYR A 16 -19.68 -25.73 -4.74
CA TYR A 16 -18.98 -26.89 -5.29
C TYR A 16 -19.92 -28.03 -5.68
N PHE A 17 -20.99 -28.22 -4.92
CA PHE A 17 -22.05 -29.16 -5.29
C PHE A 17 -22.72 -28.75 -6.60
N LEU A 18 -23.10 -27.48 -6.75
CA LEU A 18 -23.74 -26.95 -7.96
C LEU A 18 -22.81 -27.06 -9.18
N MET A 19 -21.52 -26.73 -9.03
CA MET A 19 -20.54 -26.90 -10.10
C MET A 19 -20.40 -28.37 -10.55
N ALA A 20 -20.31 -29.30 -9.60
CA ALA A 20 -20.23 -30.73 -9.89
C ALA A 20 -21.54 -31.26 -10.54
N TYR A 21 -22.68 -30.75 -10.08
CA TYR A 21 -23.98 -31.06 -10.67
C TYR A 21 -24.08 -30.56 -12.11
N ALA A 22 -23.68 -29.32 -12.39
CA ALA A 22 -23.68 -28.74 -13.72
C ALA A 22 -22.78 -29.53 -14.69
N ASP A 23 -21.57 -29.90 -14.26
CA ASP A 23 -20.66 -30.75 -15.05
C ASP A 23 -21.27 -32.11 -15.35
N TYR A 24 -21.81 -32.77 -14.32
CA TYR A 24 -22.48 -34.06 -14.48
C TYR A 24 -23.65 -33.99 -15.48
N VAL A 25 -24.50 -32.97 -15.38
CA VAL A 25 -25.63 -32.80 -16.31
C VAL A 25 -25.16 -32.51 -17.72
N ILE A 26 -24.18 -31.61 -17.90
CA ILE A 26 -23.69 -31.25 -19.23
C ILE A 26 -22.98 -32.42 -19.91
N LEU A 27 -22.08 -33.13 -19.23
CA LEU A 27 -21.35 -34.23 -19.83
C LEU A 27 -22.26 -35.45 -20.08
N ILE A 28 -22.97 -35.92 -19.05
CA ILE A 28 -23.69 -37.19 -19.07
C ILE A 28 -25.07 -37.05 -19.71
N TRP A 29 -25.77 -35.94 -19.49
CA TRP A 29 -27.17 -35.78 -19.86
C TRP A 29 -27.42 -34.84 -21.04
N MET A 30 -26.38 -34.18 -21.55
CA MET A 30 -26.47 -33.29 -22.72
C MET A 30 -25.50 -33.70 -23.82
N LEU A 31 -24.20 -33.60 -23.59
CA LEU A 31 -23.19 -33.81 -24.63
C LEU A 31 -23.11 -35.27 -25.09
N LEU A 32 -22.96 -36.23 -24.18
CA LEU A 32 -22.90 -37.65 -24.56
C LEU A 32 -24.18 -38.14 -25.28
N PRO A 33 -25.41 -37.82 -24.84
CA PRO A 33 -26.62 -38.23 -25.55
C PRO A 33 -26.82 -37.53 -26.90
N THR A 34 -26.42 -36.26 -27.04
CA THR A 34 -26.61 -35.49 -28.27
C THR A 34 -25.55 -35.80 -29.32
N PHE A 35 -24.28 -35.89 -28.91
CA PHE A 35 -23.13 -35.94 -29.81
C PHE A 35 -22.33 -37.25 -29.71
N GLY A 36 -22.69 -38.18 -28.82
CA GLY A 36 -22.03 -39.47 -28.67
C GLY A 36 -20.54 -39.33 -28.30
N HIS A 37 -19.71 -40.22 -28.86
CA HIS A 37 -18.24 -40.16 -28.73
C HIS A 37 -17.58 -39.33 -29.84
N SER A 38 -18.27 -38.32 -30.38
CA SER A 38 -17.71 -37.45 -31.42
C SER A 38 -16.73 -36.42 -30.85
N ILE A 39 -15.97 -35.81 -31.75
CA ILE A 39 -15.05 -34.71 -31.40
C ILE A 39 -15.79 -33.50 -30.77
N TRP A 40 -17.07 -33.29 -31.09
CA TRP A 40 -17.87 -32.19 -30.54
C TRP A 40 -18.15 -32.37 -29.05
N THR A 41 -18.39 -33.60 -28.60
CA THR A 41 -18.49 -33.94 -27.17
C THR A 41 -17.22 -33.56 -26.43
N VAL A 42 -16.05 -33.88 -27.01
CA VAL A 42 -14.75 -33.57 -26.42
C VAL A 42 -14.51 -32.06 -26.37
N ILE A 43 -14.75 -31.35 -27.48
CA ILE A 43 -14.54 -29.89 -27.55
C ILE A 43 -15.39 -29.16 -26.51
N HIS A 44 -16.71 -29.41 -26.49
CA HIS A 44 -17.61 -28.74 -25.55
C HIS A 44 -17.34 -29.14 -24.10
N GLY A 45 -17.02 -30.42 -23.85
CA GLY A 45 -16.65 -30.91 -22.53
C GLY A 45 -15.39 -30.23 -22.00
N VAL A 46 -14.34 -30.10 -22.82
CA VAL A 46 -13.08 -29.42 -22.46
C VAL A 46 -13.31 -27.94 -22.20
N VAL A 47 -14.07 -27.24 -23.06
CA VAL A 47 -14.35 -25.81 -22.86
C VAL A 47 -15.12 -25.58 -21.56
N PHE A 48 -16.14 -26.38 -21.29
CA PHE A 48 -16.92 -26.24 -20.06
C PHE A 48 -16.09 -26.55 -18.81
N ASN A 49 -15.30 -27.63 -18.83
CA ASN A 49 -14.42 -27.99 -17.72
C ASN A 49 -13.30 -26.97 -17.49
N ALA A 50 -12.79 -26.32 -18.55
CA ALA A 50 -11.85 -25.22 -18.42
C ALA A 50 -12.48 -24.02 -17.70
N LEU A 51 -13.73 -23.66 -18.02
CA LEU A 51 -14.48 -22.60 -17.32
C LEU A 51 -14.74 -22.95 -15.84
N LEU A 52 -15.07 -24.21 -15.54
CA LEU A 52 -15.24 -24.66 -14.15
C LEU A 52 -13.92 -24.63 -13.38
N LEU A 53 -12.81 -25.02 -14.01
CA LEU A 53 -11.48 -24.96 -13.40
C LEU A 53 -11.08 -23.52 -13.09
N THR A 54 -11.27 -22.58 -14.02
CA THR A 54 -10.95 -21.16 -13.78
C THR A 54 -11.86 -20.56 -12.71
N THR A 55 -13.14 -20.95 -12.68
CA THR A 55 -14.07 -20.59 -11.60
C THR A 55 -13.56 -21.08 -10.24
N LEU A 56 -13.17 -22.35 -10.14
CA LEU A 56 -12.65 -22.95 -8.90
C LEU A 56 -11.37 -22.27 -8.44
N VAL A 57 -10.44 -21.98 -9.35
CA VAL A 57 -9.19 -21.28 -9.04
C VAL A 57 -9.46 -19.86 -8.55
N ALA A 58 -10.32 -19.10 -9.26
CA ALA A 58 -10.67 -17.74 -8.87
C ALA A 58 -11.39 -17.69 -7.52
N HIS A 59 -12.34 -18.60 -7.29
CA HIS A 59 -13.05 -18.75 -6.03
C HIS A 59 -12.09 -19.08 -4.88
N THR A 60 -11.22 -20.08 -5.07
CA THR A 60 -10.22 -20.48 -4.06
C THR A 60 -9.29 -19.32 -3.73
N LYS A 61 -8.85 -18.53 -4.71
CA LYS A 61 -8.04 -17.34 -4.47
C LYS A 61 -8.80 -16.25 -3.73
N ALA A 62 -10.06 -15.98 -4.07
CA ALA A 62 -10.88 -15.01 -3.33
C ALA A 62 -11.07 -15.42 -1.87
N MET A 63 -11.28 -16.72 -1.62
CA MET A 63 -11.45 -17.30 -0.28
C MET A 63 -10.17 -17.28 0.56
N THR A 64 -9.02 -17.57 -0.05
CA THR A 64 -7.76 -17.79 0.69
C THR A 64 -6.84 -16.57 0.76
N SER A 65 -6.98 -15.63 -0.19
CA SER A 65 -6.15 -14.41 -0.22
C SER A 65 -6.48 -13.49 0.94
N ASP A 66 -5.46 -12.77 1.41
CA ASP A 66 -5.66 -11.67 2.35
C ASP A 66 -6.56 -10.59 1.70
N PRO A 67 -7.67 -10.18 2.33
CA PRO A 67 -8.49 -9.07 1.85
C PRO A 67 -7.89 -7.69 2.11
N GLY A 68 -6.76 -7.60 2.81
CA GLY A 68 -6.15 -6.35 3.29
C GLY A 68 -6.39 -6.16 4.78
N VAL A 69 -6.14 -7.19 5.59
CA VAL A 69 -6.29 -7.12 7.05
C VAL A 69 -5.31 -6.10 7.62
N VAL A 70 -5.83 -5.13 8.37
CA VAL A 70 -5.02 -4.18 9.14
C VAL A 70 -4.43 -4.91 10.35
N PRO A 71 -3.09 -4.86 10.56
CA PRO A 71 -2.45 -5.45 11.73
C PRO A 71 -3.07 -4.94 13.05
N ILE A 72 -3.27 -5.85 14.00
CA ILE A 72 -3.74 -5.52 15.34
C ILE A 72 -2.54 -5.38 16.26
N SER A 73 -2.42 -4.26 16.97
CA SER A 73 -1.50 -4.15 18.10
C SER A 73 -2.01 -5.12 19.18
N GLN A 74 -1.28 -6.20 19.46
CA GLN A 74 -1.74 -7.23 20.40
C GLN A 74 -1.60 -6.74 21.85
N SER A 75 -2.45 -5.82 22.27
CA SER A 75 -2.74 -5.61 23.70
C SER A 75 -3.95 -6.50 24.04
N LYS A 76 -3.82 -7.39 25.03
CA LYS A 76 -4.88 -8.28 25.60
C LYS A 76 -5.20 -9.63 24.93
N SER A 77 -4.21 -10.42 24.50
CA SER A 77 -4.36 -11.89 24.42
C SER A 77 -3.72 -12.61 25.61
N GLN A 78 -3.99 -12.15 26.83
CA GLN A 78 -3.85 -12.93 28.06
C GLN A 78 -4.67 -12.20 29.14
N LYS A 79 -5.93 -12.58 29.30
CA LYS A 79 -6.60 -12.35 30.59
C LYS A 79 -5.90 -13.25 31.60
N PRO A 80 -5.43 -12.76 32.76
CA PRO A 80 -5.10 -13.65 33.87
C PRO A 80 -6.37 -14.40 34.26
N SER A 81 -6.30 -15.73 34.28
CA SER A 81 -7.31 -16.57 34.89
C SER A 81 -7.38 -16.24 36.39
N SER A 82 -8.35 -15.41 36.78
CA SER A 82 -8.72 -15.26 38.18
C SER A 82 -9.73 -16.37 38.55
N PRO A 83 -9.56 -17.06 39.68
CA PRO A 83 -10.42 -18.17 40.08
C PRO A 83 -11.70 -17.61 40.69
N ASN A 84 -12.69 -17.33 39.85
CA ASN A 84 -14.08 -17.46 40.24
C ASN A 84 -14.92 -17.54 38.97
N GLY A 85 -15.52 -18.71 38.76
CA GLY A 85 -16.36 -19.00 37.62
C GLY A 85 -17.63 -18.16 37.67
N GLN A 86 -17.82 -17.34 36.64
CA GLN A 86 -19.11 -16.95 36.11
C GLN A 86 -18.88 -16.57 34.65
N GLU A 87 -19.21 -17.49 33.74
CA GLU A 87 -19.38 -17.19 32.32
C GLU A 87 -20.58 -16.24 32.18
N TYR A 88 -20.31 -14.99 31.80
CA TYR A 88 -21.33 -14.09 31.30
C TYR A 88 -21.16 -14.02 29.78
N SER A 89 -22.06 -14.67 29.04
CA SER A 89 -22.21 -14.52 27.60
C SER A 89 -22.78 -13.12 27.32
N SER A 90 -21.95 -12.22 26.81
CA SER A 90 -22.41 -10.96 26.21
C SER A 90 -22.31 -11.09 24.68
N ASP A 91 -23.04 -12.06 24.13
CA ASP A 91 -23.49 -12.03 22.75
C ASP A 91 -24.99 -11.76 22.86
N ASP A 92 -25.44 -10.69 22.23
CA ASP A 92 -26.78 -10.08 22.26
C ASP A 92 -26.89 -8.86 23.19
N GLU A 93 -27.44 -7.78 22.61
CA GLU A 93 -27.60 -6.41 23.12
C GLU A 93 -26.41 -5.47 22.86
N ASP A 94 -26.50 -4.72 21.76
CA ASP A 94 -26.40 -3.25 21.73
C ASP A 94 -26.25 -2.74 20.27
N GLU A 95 -27.39 -2.64 19.59
CA GLU A 95 -27.55 -1.80 18.39
C GLU A 95 -27.65 -0.30 18.74
N SER A 96 -27.67 0.07 20.03
CA SER A 96 -27.98 1.43 20.50
C SER A 96 -26.79 2.33 20.84
N ASP A 97 -25.56 1.82 20.90
CA ASP A 97 -24.45 2.59 21.51
C ASP A 97 -23.58 3.38 20.53
N GLU A 98 -23.80 3.24 19.21
CA GLU A 98 -23.17 4.12 18.21
C GLU A 98 -23.96 5.43 18.02
N GLU A 99 -25.24 5.51 18.41
CA GLU A 99 -26.04 6.76 18.34
C GLU A 99 -25.91 7.62 19.61
N ALA A 100 -25.69 7.03 20.79
CA ALA A 100 -25.69 7.78 22.06
C ALA A 100 -24.42 8.64 22.29
N ALA A 101 -23.30 8.32 21.63
CA ALA A 101 -22.09 9.16 21.70
C ALA A 101 -22.12 10.38 20.75
N PHE A 102 -23.22 10.58 20.00
CA PHE A 102 -23.34 11.68 19.03
C PHE A 102 -24.24 12.83 19.51
N HIS A 103 -24.86 12.72 20.69
CA HIS A 103 -25.68 13.77 21.29
C HIS A 103 -25.07 14.32 22.59
N SER A 104 -23.86 14.84 22.51
CA SER A 104 -23.42 15.94 23.37
C SER A 104 -22.68 16.97 22.53
N ASP A 105 -23.28 18.14 22.43
CA ASP A 105 -22.83 19.35 21.75
C ASP A 105 -21.36 19.68 22.04
N HIS A 106 -20.49 19.53 21.03
CA HIS A 106 -19.49 20.54 20.69
C HIS A 106 -18.96 20.32 19.27
N ARG A 107 -18.81 21.44 18.56
CA ARG A 107 -18.37 21.61 17.17
C ARG A 107 -16.95 21.07 16.93
N PHE A 108 -16.80 19.76 16.75
CA PHE A 108 -15.56 19.15 16.28
C PHE A 108 -15.71 18.63 14.84
N ASN A 109 -14.77 19.06 13.99
CA ASN A 109 -14.57 18.60 12.63
C ASN A 109 -14.62 17.06 12.58
N ARG A 110 -15.55 16.49 11.79
CA ARG A 110 -15.51 15.07 11.43
C ARG A 110 -14.23 14.82 10.60
N PRO A 111 -13.48 13.74 10.87
CA PRO A 111 -12.21 13.49 10.19
C PRO A 111 -12.39 13.38 8.67
N SER A 112 -11.50 14.01 7.92
CA SER A 112 -11.53 13.99 6.45
C SER A 112 -11.35 12.56 5.90
N ALA A 113 -11.76 12.30 4.65
CA ALA A 113 -11.59 10.99 3.98
C ALA A 113 -10.12 10.54 3.84
N THR A 114 -9.17 11.37 4.26
CA THR A 114 -7.72 11.16 4.22
C THR A 114 -7.10 10.96 5.60
N GLU A 115 -7.87 11.02 6.68
CA GLU A 115 -7.36 10.91 8.05
C GLU A 115 -7.41 9.47 8.60
N TRP A 116 -6.37 9.11 9.34
CA TRP A 116 -6.33 7.89 10.12
C TRP A 116 -7.33 7.99 11.28
N THR A 117 -8.08 6.92 11.52
CA THR A 117 -9.08 6.87 12.59
C THR A 117 -8.75 5.76 13.57
N MET A 118 -9.25 5.81 14.80
CA MET A 118 -9.04 4.73 15.77
C MET A 118 -10.17 3.71 15.69
N CYS A 119 -9.84 2.41 15.67
CA CYS A 119 -10.85 1.35 15.78
C CYS A 119 -10.92 0.84 17.23
N THR A 120 -12.02 1.11 17.92
CA THR A 120 -12.24 0.70 19.31
C THR A 120 -12.27 -0.83 19.48
N ARG A 121 -12.81 -1.56 18.51
CA ARG A 121 -12.90 -3.04 18.53
C ARG A 121 -11.56 -3.74 18.30
N CYS A 122 -10.69 -3.13 17.49
CA CYS A 122 -9.36 -3.67 17.21
C CYS A 122 -8.28 -3.10 18.16
N ASP A 123 -8.58 -2.03 18.88
CA ASP A 123 -7.59 -1.20 19.59
C ASP A 123 -6.35 -0.91 18.72
N SER A 124 -6.58 -0.59 17.43
CA SER A 124 -5.54 -0.22 16.48
C SER A 124 -5.92 0.98 15.59
N LEU A 125 -4.89 1.68 15.11
CA LEU A 125 -5.03 2.72 14.09
C LEU A 125 -5.56 2.10 12.80
N ARG A 126 -6.63 2.71 12.28
CA ARG A 126 -7.35 2.30 11.07
C ARG A 126 -6.97 3.25 9.93
N PRO A 127 -6.33 2.75 8.87
CA PRO A 127 -6.02 3.53 7.68
C PRO A 127 -7.27 4.17 7.05
N PRO A 128 -7.11 5.25 6.26
CA PRO A 128 -8.19 5.79 5.46
C PRO A 128 -8.85 4.71 4.59
N ARG A 129 -10.19 4.76 4.46
CA ARG A 129 -11.01 3.79 3.70
C ARG A 129 -11.01 2.34 4.25
N ALA A 130 -10.38 2.08 5.39
CA ALA A 130 -10.50 0.79 6.05
C ALA A 130 -11.72 0.76 6.98
N HIS A 131 -12.39 -0.39 7.07
CA HIS A 131 -13.57 -0.58 7.93
C HIS A 131 -13.47 -1.88 8.73
N HIS A 132 -14.06 -1.89 9.93
CA HIS A 132 -14.07 -3.09 10.79
C HIS A 132 -15.17 -4.04 10.34
N CYS A 133 -14.79 -5.27 9.97
CA CYS A 133 -15.75 -6.33 9.69
C CYS A 133 -16.03 -7.14 10.95
N ARG A 134 -17.30 -7.20 11.35
CA ARG A 134 -17.77 -7.94 12.54
C ARG A 134 -17.51 -9.44 12.41
N VAL A 135 -17.71 -10.01 11.21
CA VAL A 135 -17.49 -11.44 10.94
C VAL A 135 -16.00 -11.78 10.91
N CYS A 136 -15.20 -10.99 10.18
CA CYS A 136 -13.75 -11.19 10.09
C CYS A 136 -13.03 -10.83 11.43
N LYS A 137 -13.69 -10.09 12.34
CA LYS A 137 -13.18 -9.52 13.61
C LYS A 137 -11.87 -8.74 13.43
N ARG A 138 -11.77 -8.02 12.31
CA ARG A 138 -10.58 -7.28 11.87
C ARG A 138 -10.99 -6.07 11.04
N CYS A 139 -10.15 -5.04 11.04
CA CYS A 139 -10.25 -3.94 10.07
C CYS A 139 -9.71 -4.41 8.71
N ILE A 140 -10.43 -4.12 7.63
CA ILE A 140 -10.09 -4.50 6.26
C ILE A 140 -9.91 -3.22 5.43
N ARG A 141 -8.80 -3.13 4.68
CA ARG A 141 -8.47 -2.01 3.78
C ARG A 141 -9.38 -1.98 2.56
N LYS A 142 -9.87 -0.78 2.21
CA LYS A 142 -10.90 -0.55 1.18
C LYS A 142 -11.98 -1.64 1.23
N MET A 143 -12.49 -1.87 2.45
CA MET A 143 -13.49 -2.90 2.66
C MET A 143 -14.69 -2.62 1.76
N ASP A 144 -15.04 -3.59 0.93
CA ASP A 144 -16.25 -3.53 0.14
C ASP A 144 -17.39 -4.18 0.92
N HIS A 145 -17.29 -5.50 1.16
CA HIS A 145 -18.26 -6.23 1.96
C HIS A 145 -17.66 -7.53 2.53
N HIS A 146 -18.37 -8.13 3.48
CA HIS A 146 -18.12 -9.52 3.85
C HIS A 146 -19.01 -10.42 2.99
N CYS A 147 -18.42 -11.41 2.31
CA CYS A 147 -19.12 -12.25 1.36
C CYS A 147 -19.15 -13.70 1.86
N PRO A 148 -20.32 -14.20 2.28
CA PRO A 148 -20.47 -15.60 2.72
C PRO A 148 -20.09 -16.59 1.60
N TRP A 149 -20.39 -16.23 0.34
CA TRP A 149 -20.12 -17.09 -0.82
C TRP A 149 -18.64 -17.40 -1.05
N VAL A 150 -17.73 -16.55 -0.57
CA VAL A 150 -16.27 -16.83 -0.62
C VAL A 150 -15.70 -17.06 0.78
N ASN A 151 -16.54 -17.13 1.82
CA ASN A 151 -16.16 -17.25 3.23
C ASN A 151 -15.01 -16.30 3.62
N ASN A 152 -15.05 -15.07 3.11
CA ASN A 152 -14.00 -14.08 3.31
C ASN A 152 -14.54 -12.66 3.13
N CYS A 153 -13.81 -11.69 3.69
CA CYS A 153 -14.01 -10.29 3.34
C CYS A 153 -13.54 -10.04 1.89
N VAL A 154 -14.20 -9.12 1.18
CA VAL A 154 -13.73 -8.59 -0.12
C VAL A 154 -13.18 -7.19 0.14
N GLY A 155 -11.91 -6.99 -0.16
CA GLY A 155 -11.19 -5.73 0.07
C GLY A 155 -10.03 -5.55 -0.90
N GLU A 156 -9.15 -4.59 -0.61
CA GLU A 156 -8.12 -4.09 -1.54
C GLU A 156 -7.28 -5.19 -2.20
N TYR A 157 -6.89 -6.22 -1.44
CA TYR A 157 -5.91 -7.22 -1.90
C TYR A 157 -6.51 -8.45 -2.59
N ASN A 158 -7.83 -8.66 -2.47
CA ASN A 158 -8.51 -9.82 -3.07
C ASN A 158 -9.68 -9.47 -3.99
N GLN A 159 -10.07 -8.20 -4.13
CA GLN A 159 -11.17 -7.77 -5.01
C GLN A 159 -11.01 -8.28 -6.45
N LYS A 160 -9.78 -8.32 -7.00
CA LYS A 160 -9.53 -8.85 -8.34
C LYS A 160 -9.92 -10.32 -8.51
N TRP A 161 -9.71 -11.14 -7.48
CA TRP A 161 -10.04 -12.55 -7.51
C TRP A 161 -11.56 -12.75 -7.40
N PHE A 162 -12.22 -11.90 -6.62
CA PHE A 162 -13.68 -11.85 -6.56
C PHE A 162 -14.29 -11.47 -7.92
N LEU A 163 -13.75 -10.47 -8.61
CA LEU A 163 -14.20 -10.09 -9.97
C LEU A 163 -13.99 -11.20 -11.00
N GLN A 164 -12.86 -11.91 -10.94
CA GLN A 164 -12.61 -13.07 -11.81
C GLN A 164 -13.60 -14.20 -11.51
N PHE A 165 -13.89 -14.46 -10.23
CA PHE A 165 -14.85 -15.47 -9.81
C PHE A 165 -16.24 -15.19 -10.39
N ILE A 166 -16.80 -13.99 -10.20
CA ILE A 166 -18.13 -13.65 -10.75
C ILE A 166 -18.16 -13.68 -12.29
N PHE A 167 -17.06 -13.27 -12.94
CA PHE A 167 -16.93 -13.34 -14.40
C PHE A 167 -16.99 -14.78 -14.91
N TYR A 168 -16.21 -15.70 -14.33
CA TYR A 168 -16.18 -17.08 -14.78
C TYR A 168 -17.48 -17.83 -14.44
N VAL A 169 -18.15 -17.53 -13.31
CA VAL A 169 -19.50 -18.05 -13.03
C VAL A 169 -20.50 -17.58 -14.08
N GLY A 170 -20.47 -16.29 -14.44
CA GLY A 170 -21.33 -15.74 -15.49
C GLY A 170 -21.08 -16.39 -16.85
N ALA A 171 -19.81 -16.55 -17.22
CA ALA A 171 -19.40 -17.21 -18.46
C ALA A 171 -19.82 -18.69 -18.50
N ALA A 172 -19.63 -19.44 -17.40
CA ALA A 172 -20.06 -20.84 -17.29
C ALA A 172 -21.59 -20.97 -17.37
N SER A 173 -22.34 -20.06 -16.75
CA SER A 173 -23.80 -20.02 -16.80
C SER A 173 -24.32 -19.76 -18.22
N LEU A 174 -23.74 -18.77 -18.91
CA LEU A 174 -24.07 -18.48 -20.31
C LEU A 174 -23.71 -19.65 -21.24
N TYR A 175 -22.56 -20.27 -21.02
CA TYR A 175 -22.13 -21.43 -21.81
C TYR A 175 -23.06 -22.64 -21.57
N SER A 176 -23.52 -22.86 -20.34
CA SER A 176 -24.48 -23.92 -20.00
C SER A 176 -25.81 -23.74 -20.75
N LEU A 177 -26.34 -22.50 -20.78
CA LEU A 177 -27.53 -22.17 -21.56
C LEU A 177 -27.30 -22.33 -23.06
N PHE A 178 -26.12 -21.98 -23.56
CA PHE A 178 -25.75 -22.18 -24.96
C PHE A 178 -25.72 -23.67 -25.35
N ILE A 179 -25.10 -24.54 -24.54
CA ILE A 179 -25.12 -25.99 -24.75
C ILE A 179 -26.55 -26.52 -24.70
N LEU A 180 -27.40 -25.99 -23.81
CA LEU A 180 -28.81 -26.36 -23.75
C LEU A 180 -29.55 -26.03 -25.04
N CYS A 181 -29.36 -24.81 -25.57
CA CYS A 181 -29.94 -24.40 -26.83
C CYS A 181 -29.44 -25.25 -28.00
N ILE A 182 -28.14 -25.53 -28.08
CA ILE A 182 -27.55 -26.36 -29.15
C ILE A 182 -28.11 -27.79 -29.09
N CYS A 183 -28.11 -28.42 -27.92
CA CYS A 183 -28.63 -29.77 -27.75
C CYS A 183 -30.12 -29.83 -28.11
N TRP A 184 -30.87 -28.77 -27.81
CA TRP A 184 -32.28 -28.66 -28.16
C TRP A 184 -32.50 -28.51 -29.67
N VAL A 185 -31.77 -27.61 -30.33
CA VAL A 185 -31.84 -27.41 -31.80
C VAL A 185 -31.38 -28.66 -32.55
N HIS A 186 -30.31 -29.31 -32.12
CA HIS A 186 -29.84 -30.55 -32.74
C HIS A 186 -30.88 -31.67 -32.62
N HIS A 187 -31.58 -31.76 -31.48
CA HIS A 187 -32.66 -32.72 -31.32
C HIS A 187 -33.86 -32.41 -32.22
N ASP A 188 -34.19 -31.13 -32.45
CA ASP A 188 -35.27 -30.72 -33.35
C ASP A 188 -34.91 -31.00 -34.82
N ALA A 189 -33.71 -30.59 -35.26
CA ALA A 189 -33.26 -30.71 -36.64
C ALA A 189 -33.02 -32.16 -37.10
N TYR A 190 -32.53 -33.03 -36.20
CA TYR A 190 -32.27 -34.45 -36.50
C TYR A 190 -33.34 -35.38 -35.92
N GLY A 191 -34.41 -34.80 -35.37
CA GLY A 191 -35.50 -35.48 -34.69
C GLY A 191 -36.44 -36.27 -35.59
N SER A 192 -36.07 -36.57 -36.84
CA SER A 192 -36.87 -37.38 -37.79
C SER A 192 -36.08 -38.13 -38.85
N THR A 193 -35.03 -38.85 -38.47
CA THR A 193 -34.46 -39.89 -39.35
C THR A 193 -34.54 -41.24 -38.64
N GLY A 194 -35.43 -42.11 -39.14
CA GLY A 194 -35.88 -43.36 -38.51
C GLY A 194 -34.80 -44.45 -38.34
N ILE A 195 -33.82 -44.22 -37.49
CA ILE A 195 -32.79 -45.18 -37.10
C ILE A 195 -33.28 -45.97 -35.88
N LYS A 196 -33.33 -47.31 -36.00
CA LYS A 196 -33.74 -48.23 -34.93
C LYS A 196 -32.56 -48.53 -34.00
N SER A 197 -32.85 -48.68 -32.71
CA SER A 197 -31.92 -49.16 -31.68
C SER A 197 -31.52 -50.63 -31.90
N VAL A 198 -30.39 -51.06 -31.32
CA VAL A 198 -29.89 -52.46 -31.27
C VAL A 198 -30.94 -53.47 -30.75
N HIS A 199 -31.97 -52.99 -30.04
CA HIS A 199 -33.07 -53.81 -29.50
C HIS A 199 -34.41 -53.64 -30.25
N GLY A 200 -34.40 -53.07 -31.46
CA GLY A 200 -35.57 -53.10 -32.36
C GLY A 200 -36.72 -52.13 -32.03
N GLU A 201 -36.66 -51.37 -30.93
CA GLU A 201 -37.69 -50.37 -30.61
C GLU A 201 -37.47 -49.07 -31.40
N THR A 202 -38.57 -48.50 -31.89
CA THR A 202 -38.62 -47.17 -32.52
C THR A 202 -38.19 -46.12 -31.51
N ALA A 203 -37.07 -45.46 -31.78
CA ALA A 203 -36.43 -44.46 -30.93
C ALA A 203 -37.15 -43.09 -30.93
N TYR A 204 -38.47 -43.09 -30.82
CA TYR A 204 -39.25 -41.87 -30.62
C TYR A 204 -39.80 -41.83 -29.19
N HIS A 205 -39.34 -40.83 -28.43
CA HIS A 205 -39.85 -40.32 -27.15
C HIS A 205 -39.29 -40.86 -25.81
N ALA A 206 -38.73 -42.06 -25.71
CA ALA A 206 -38.37 -42.61 -24.38
C ALA A 206 -37.09 -42.04 -23.72
N LYS A 207 -36.16 -41.40 -24.45
CA LYS A 207 -34.92 -40.88 -23.84
C LYS A 207 -34.93 -39.37 -23.54
N VAL A 208 -35.95 -38.64 -24.01
CA VAL A 208 -36.11 -37.20 -23.79
C VAL A 208 -37.40 -36.85 -23.02
N TYR A 209 -38.36 -37.78 -22.87
CA TYR A 209 -39.63 -37.57 -22.17
C TYR A 209 -39.87 -38.48 -20.95
N VAL A 210 -38.95 -39.39 -20.59
CA VAL A 210 -39.06 -40.11 -19.32
C VAL A 210 -38.80 -39.10 -18.19
N PHE A 211 -39.84 -38.90 -17.37
CA PHE A 211 -40.01 -37.92 -16.30
C PHE A 211 -38.75 -37.51 -15.50
N PRO A 212 -37.82 -38.41 -15.11
CA PRO A 212 -36.56 -38.04 -14.45
C PRO A 212 -35.59 -37.19 -15.31
N PHE A 213 -35.52 -37.40 -16.63
CA PHE A 213 -34.49 -36.76 -17.48
C PHE A 213 -34.82 -35.33 -17.91
N LYS A 214 -36.12 -34.98 -17.98
CA LYS A 214 -36.53 -33.59 -18.19
C LYS A 214 -36.22 -32.73 -16.96
N ARG A 215 -36.39 -33.30 -15.76
CA ARG A 215 -36.21 -32.59 -14.51
C ARG A 215 -34.77 -32.09 -14.33
N VAL A 216 -33.77 -32.90 -14.64
CA VAL A 216 -32.36 -32.50 -14.47
C VAL A 216 -31.93 -31.36 -15.40
N LYS A 217 -32.44 -31.33 -16.64
CA LYS A 217 -32.14 -30.24 -17.59
C LYS A 217 -32.87 -28.94 -17.23
N VAL A 218 -34.10 -29.05 -16.73
CA VAL A 218 -34.86 -27.89 -16.22
C VAL A 218 -34.18 -27.30 -14.98
N MET A 219 -33.69 -28.15 -14.06
CA MET A 219 -32.94 -27.69 -12.89
C MET A 219 -31.64 -26.99 -13.29
N LEU A 220 -30.86 -27.53 -14.23
CA LEU A 220 -29.68 -26.86 -14.76
C LEU A 220 -30.00 -25.51 -15.42
N ALA A 221 -31.10 -25.42 -16.18
CA ALA A 221 -31.53 -24.17 -16.80
C ALA A 221 -31.91 -23.12 -15.75
N MET A 222 -32.65 -23.53 -14.71
CA MET A 222 -33.01 -22.67 -13.59
C MET A 222 -31.77 -22.20 -12.83
N GLU A 223 -30.84 -23.11 -12.51
CA GLU A 223 -29.56 -22.80 -11.87
C GLU A 223 -28.77 -21.78 -12.69
N SER A 224 -28.54 -22.05 -13.97
CA SER A 224 -27.77 -21.18 -14.86
C SER A 224 -28.41 -19.80 -15.01
N ALA A 225 -29.74 -19.72 -15.07
CA ALA A 225 -30.45 -18.45 -15.19
C ALA A 225 -30.42 -17.64 -13.88
N LEU A 226 -30.72 -18.28 -12.73
CA LEU A 226 -30.76 -17.61 -11.44
C LEU A 226 -29.38 -17.12 -11.01
N PHE A 227 -28.37 -17.98 -11.07
CA PHE A 227 -26.99 -17.60 -10.73
C PHE A 227 -26.42 -16.64 -11.77
N GLY A 228 -26.69 -16.85 -13.06
CA GLY A 228 -26.27 -15.95 -14.13
C GLY A 228 -26.81 -14.52 -13.95
N LEU A 229 -28.09 -14.36 -13.63
CA LEU A 229 -28.69 -13.05 -13.35
C LEU A 229 -28.14 -12.43 -12.06
N PHE A 230 -27.97 -13.23 -11.01
CA PHE A 230 -27.41 -12.77 -9.74
C PHE A 230 -25.98 -12.22 -9.92
N VAL A 231 -25.09 -12.98 -10.56
CA VAL A 231 -23.71 -12.53 -10.77
C VAL A 231 -23.61 -11.37 -11.74
N LEU A 232 -24.54 -11.25 -12.69
CA LEU A 232 -24.63 -10.08 -13.57
C LEU A 232 -24.98 -8.82 -12.76
N ALA A 233 -25.97 -8.89 -11.87
CA ALA A 233 -26.33 -7.76 -11.01
C ALA A 233 -25.16 -7.35 -10.10
N VAL A 234 -24.49 -8.31 -9.47
CA VAL A 234 -23.28 -8.05 -8.65
C VAL A 234 -22.15 -7.47 -9.50
N SER A 235 -21.96 -7.95 -10.73
CA SER A 235 -20.94 -7.41 -11.65
C SER A 235 -21.21 -5.95 -12.01
N CYS A 236 -22.47 -5.58 -12.25
CA CYS A 236 -22.85 -4.19 -12.50
C CYS A 236 -22.57 -3.29 -11.29
N ASP A 237 -22.88 -3.76 -10.08
CA ASP A 237 -22.61 -3.03 -8.83
C ASP A 237 -21.10 -2.81 -8.61
N GLN A 238 -20.30 -3.88 -8.72
CA GLN A 238 -18.85 -3.82 -8.56
C GLN A 238 -18.17 -2.92 -9.62
N LEU A 239 -18.60 -3.00 -10.89
CA LEU A 239 -18.09 -2.11 -11.93
C LEU A 239 -18.49 -0.65 -11.68
N GLY A 240 -19.71 -0.41 -11.19
CA GLY A 240 -20.16 0.89 -10.76
C GLY A 240 -19.25 1.47 -9.68
N ALA A 241 -19.03 0.72 -8.60
CA ALA A 241 -18.14 1.04 -7.48
C ALA A 241 -16.71 1.38 -7.95
N ILE A 242 -16.14 0.57 -8.85
CA ILE A 242 -14.79 0.81 -9.41
C ILE A 242 -14.75 2.10 -10.24
N PHE A 243 -15.76 2.35 -11.07
CA PHE A 243 -15.78 3.54 -11.93
C PHE A 243 -16.04 4.83 -11.15
N THR A 244 -16.64 4.76 -9.97
CA THR A 244 -16.81 5.90 -9.07
C THR A 244 -15.72 6.01 -8.01
N ASP A 245 -14.77 5.05 -7.96
CA ASP A 245 -13.80 4.88 -6.88
C ASP A 245 -14.46 4.82 -5.48
N GLU A 246 -15.69 4.32 -5.38
CA GLU A 246 -16.44 4.21 -4.12
C GLU A 246 -16.56 2.73 -3.72
N THR A 247 -16.25 2.36 -2.48
CA THR A 247 -16.62 1.03 -1.96
C THR A 247 -18.10 0.98 -1.58
N ALA A 248 -18.68 -0.21 -1.46
CA ALA A 248 -20.07 -0.36 -1.00
C ALA A 248 -20.32 0.30 0.38
N VAL A 249 -19.33 0.25 1.28
CA VAL A 249 -19.41 0.93 2.58
C VAL A 249 -19.47 2.45 2.41
N GLU A 250 -18.61 3.01 1.57
CA GLU A 250 -18.57 4.45 1.27
C GLU A 250 -19.90 4.92 0.63
N ALA A 251 -20.46 4.13 -0.28
CA ALA A 251 -21.74 4.40 -0.92
C ALA A 251 -22.92 4.40 0.09
N CYS A 252 -22.93 3.46 1.03
CA CYS A 252 -23.92 3.40 2.11
C CYS A 252 -23.80 4.60 3.06
N GLN A 253 -22.58 4.95 3.48
CA GLN A 253 -22.33 6.11 4.33
C GLN A 253 -22.78 7.43 3.67
N ARG A 254 -22.62 7.56 2.36
CA ARG A 254 -23.09 8.73 1.59
C ARG A 254 -24.61 8.88 1.59
N ARG A 255 -25.39 7.78 1.64
CA ARG A 255 -26.86 7.81 1.66
C ARG A 255 -27.44 8.24 3.02
N GLY A 256 -26.66 8.18 4.12
CA GLY A 256 -27.11 8.41 5.51
C GLY A 256 -27.15 9.87 6.02
N ARG A 257 -26.92 10.89 5.16
CA ARG A 257 -26.79 12.35 5.46
C ARG A 257 -25.47 12.83 6.09
N ASN A 258 -25.02 13.96 5.54
CA ASN A 258 -23.91 14.84 5.94
C ASN A 258 -22.49 14.26 5.83
N TYR A 259 -22.15 13.70 4.67
CA TYR A 259 -20.78 13.77 4.18
C TYR A 259 -20.60 15.12 3.47
N LEU A 260 -19.86 16.03 4.10
CA LEU A 260 -19.41 17.25 3.44
C LEU A 260 -18.58 16.83 2.21
N ALA A 261 -19.00 17.34 1.05
CA ALA A 261 -18.27 17.24 -0.19
C ALA A 261 -16.88 17.87 0.00
N SER A 262 -15.85 17.04 0.18
CA SER A 262 -14.46 17.50 0.10
C SER A 262 -13.55 16.37 -0.37
N SER A 263 -13.58 16.17 -1.67
CA SER A 263 -12.39 15.99 -2.52
C SER A 263 -12.91 15.84 -3.93
N ARG A 264 -12.58 16.78 -4.83
CA ARG A 264 -12.74 16.55 -6.27
C ARG A 264 -11.81 15.39 -6.63
N ARG A 265 -12.35 14.17 -6.64
CA ARG A 265 -11.58 12.98 -7.05
C ARG A 265 -11.11 13.20 -8.50
N PRO A 266 -9.82 12.95 -8.80
CA PRO A 266 -9.29 13.14 -10.13
C PRO A 266 -10.07 12.29 -11.14
N ARG A 267 -10.38 12.88 -12.30
CA ARG A 267 -11.20 12.26 -13.32
C ARG A 267 -10.37 11.24 -14.11
N ASN A 268 -10.14 10.08 -13.50
CA ASN A 268 -9.39 8.98 -14.11
C ASN A 268 -10.20 8.28 -15.21
N SER A 269 -9.52 7.73 -16.21
CA SER A 269 -10.19 6.93 -17.23
C SER A 269 -10.70 5.60 -16.64
N LYS A 270 -11.81 5.07 -17.17
CA LYS A 270 -12.35 3.76 -16.73
C LYS A 270 -11.32 2.63 -16.82
N VAL A 271 -10.43 2.70 -17.81
CA VAL A 271 -9.32 1.75 -18.00
C VAL A 271 -8.28 1.89 -16.88
N ALA A 272 -7.95 3.12 -16.45
CA ALA A 272 -7.06 3.34 -15.32
C ALA A 272 -7.64 2.80 -14.01
N MET A 273 -8.94 2.99 -13.78
CA MET A 273 -9.64 2.45 -12.60
C MET A 273 -9.64 0.92 -12.57
N LEU A 274 -9.93 0.28 -13.71
CA LEU A 274 -9.83 -1.18 -13.83
C LEU A 274 -8.40 -1.68 -13.64
N LYS A 275 -7.39 -0.95 -14.13
CA LYS A 275 -5.98 -1.31 -13.94
C LYS A 275 -5.56 -1.23 -12.47
N GLN A 276 -6.14 -0.36 -11.66
CA GLN A 276 -5.86 -0.31 -10.22
C GLN A 276 -6.30 -1.59 -9.49
N VAL A 277 -7.42 -2.19 -9.90
CA VAL A 277 -7.96 -3.40 -9.26
C VAL A 277 -7.43 -4.67 -9.92
N CYS A 278 -7.50 -4.74 -11.25
CA CYS A 278 -7.24 -5.95 -12.04
C CYS A 278 -5.85 -5.97 -12.70
N GLY A 279 -5.07 -4.89 -12.57
CA GLY A 279 -3.70 -4.85 -13.07
C GLY A 279 -2.76 -5.79 -12.30
N PRO A 280 -1.48 -5.85 -12.67
CA PRO A 280 -0.46 -6.32 -11.74
C PRO A 280 -0.67 -5.58 -10.40
N GLY A 281 -0.59 -6.29 -9.27
CA GLY A 281 -0.89 -5.73 -7.93
C GLY A 281 -0.11 -4.45 -7.64
N PRO A 282 -0.36 -3.74 -6.52
CA PRO A 282 0.34 -2.48 -6.23
C PRO A 282 1.84 -2.68 -6.52
N PRO A 283 2.46 -1.84 -7.38
CA PRO A 283 3.81 -2.07 -7.89
C PRO A 283 4.86 -2.26 -6.80
N CYS A 284 4.52 -1.78 -5.60
CA CYS A 284 5.40 -1.65 -4.49
C CYS A 284 4.66 -1.93 -3.18
N ALA A 285 5.15 -2.91 -2.41
CA ALA A 285 4.68 -3.19 -1.07
C ALA A 285 5.83 -2.97 -0.08
N PRO A 286 5.58 -2.43 1.13
CA PRO A 286 6.66 -2.00 2.03
C PRO A 286 7.51 -3.12 2.61
N HIS A 287 7.15 -4.39 2.36
CA HIS A 287 7.92 -5.57 2.76
C HIS A 287 8.87 -6.08 1.65
N GLN A 288 8.90 -5.42 0.49
CA GLN A 288 9.78 -5.80 -0.60
C GLN A 288 11.23 -5.47 -0.26
N ASN A 289 12.14 -6.29 -0.79
CA ASN A 289 13.58 -6.07 -0.77
C ASN A 289 13.91 -4.65 -1.27
N THR A 290 14.27 -3.78 -0.34
CA THR A 290 14.57 -2.37 -0.60
C THR A 290 16.01 -2.19 -1.11
N THR A 291 16.19 -1.17 -1.94
CA THR A 291 17.46 -0.73 -2.48
C THR A 291 17.83 0.61 -1.85
N ILE A 292 19.08 0.77 -1.43
CA ILE A 292 19.62 2.07 -1.03
C ILE A 292 20.53 2.61 -2.12
N LEU A 293 20.45 3.91 -2.39
CA LEU A 293 21.35 4.62 -3.29
C LEU A 293 22.09 5.72 -2.54
N TYR A 294 23.42 5.68 -2.56
CA TYR A 294 24.27 6.78 -2.17
C TYR A 294 24.76 7.55 -3.40
N ALA A 295 24.20 8.74 -3.63
CA ALA A 295 24.64 9.64 -4.69
C ALA A 295 25.39 10.82 -4.09
N TYR A 296 26.50 11.24 -4.69
CA TYR A 296 27.26 12.39 -4.19
C TYR A 296 27.93 13.17 -5.32
N SER A 297 27.89 14.50 -5.19
CA SER A 297 28.56 15.42 -6.10
C SER A 297 30.07 15.21 -6.03
N THR A 298 30.77 15.23 -7.18
CA THR A 298 32.24 15.15 -7.22
C THR A 298 32.91 16.37 -6.55
N ASP A 299 32.17 17.47 -6.38
CA ASP A 299 32.63 18.69 -5.73
C ASP A 299 32.47 18.66 -4.19
N ILE A 300 31.78 17.65 -3.63
CA ILE A 300 31.58 17.54 -2.17
C ILE A 300 32.91 17.29 -1.45
N ASP A 301 33.04 17.77 -0.21
CA ASP A 301 34.25 17.52 0.57
C ASP A 301 34.35 16.05 1.00
N TYR A 302 35.60 15.60 1.17
CA TYR A 302 35.90 14.22 1.52
C TYR A 302 35.32 13.79 2.87
N VAL A 303 35.23 14.69 3.85
CA VAL A 303 34.76 14.33 5.21
C VAL A 303 33.28 14.01 5.17
N THR A 304 32.46 14.91 4.61
CA THR A 304 31.03 14.70 4.38
C THR A 304 30.78 13.40 3.60
N TYR A 305 31.56 13.18 2.55
CA TYR A 305 31.47 11.96 1.76
C TYR A 305 31.78 10.69 2.59
N SER A 306 32.89 10.71 3.32
CA SER A 306 33.43 9.54 4.03
C SER A 306 32.54 9.10 5.19
N TYR A 307 31.89 10.04 5.87
CA TYR A 307 30.99 9.76 6.99
C TYR A 307 29.73 9.02 6.53
N ALA A 308 29.12 9.47 5.42
CA ALA A 308 28.00 8.76 4.83
C ALA A 308 28.42 7.41 4.23
N ALA A 309 29.56 7.35 3.54
CA ALA A 309 30.11 6.10 3.00
C ALA A 309 30.28 5.04 4.11
N LEU A 310 30.76 5.45 5.28
CA LEU A 310 30.90 4.58 6.46
C LEU A 310 29.54 4.03 6.93
N ASN A 311 28.51 4.87 7.06
CA ASN A 311 27.18 4.42 7.49
C ASN A 311 26.50 3.51 6.46
N PHE A 312 26.66 3.80 5.17
CA PHE A 312 26.20 2.93 4.09
C PHE A 312 26.85 1.56 4.15
N ASN A 313 28.17 1.50 4.37
CA ASN A 313 28.90 0.25 4.50
C ASN A 313 28.48 -0.52 5.77
N ASN A 314 28.33 0.17 6.89
CA ASN A 314 27.92 -0.44 8.16
C ASN A 314 26.51 -1.02 8.10
N ASN A 315 25.59 -0.38 7.38
CA ASN A 315 24.18 -0.79 7.28
C ASN A 315 23.84 -1.60 6.02
N ALA A 316 24.83 -1.91 5.18
CA ALA A 316 24.64 -2.66 3.94
C ALA A 316 23.91 -4.00 4.13
N TYR A 317 24.04 -4.64 5.30
CA TYR A 317 23.42 -5.93 5.60
C TYR A 317 21.88 -5.86 5.77
N LEU A 318 21.31 -4.67 5.99
CA LEU A 318 19.87 -4.47 6.15
C LEU A 318 19.14 -4.41 4.80
N TYR A 319 19.87 -4.21 3.71
CA TYR A 319 19.31 -3.93 2.39
C TYR A 319 19.64 -5.04 1.39
N ALA A 320 18.74 -5.27 0.43
CA ALA A 320 18.91 -6.33 -0.55
C ALA A 320 19.83 -5.94 -1.71
N THR A 321 19.89 -4.65 -2.00
CA THR A 321 20.81 -4.07 -2.98
C THR A 321 21.27 -2.71 -2.47
N MET A 322 22.55 -2.43 -2.61
CA MET A 322 23.12 -1.11 -2.38
C MET A 322 23.61 -0.57 -3.71
N ALA A 323 23.57 0.73 -3.89
CA ALA A 323 24.09 1.37 -5.08
C ALA A 323 24.84 2.65 -4.72
N ASN A 324 25.84 3.00 -5.52
CA ASN A 324 26.50 4.29 -5.40
C ASN A 324 26.80 4.88 -6.77
N VAL A 325 26.91 6.21 -6.79
CA VAL A 325 27.29 6.98 -7.99
C VAL A 325 27.85 8.34 -7.61
N ARG A 326 28.95 8.72 -8.25
CA ARG A 326 29.49 10.07 -8.21
C ARG A 326 28.93 10.85 -9.40
N PHE A 327 28.45 12.07 -9.17
CA PHE A 327 27.83 12.90 -10.22
C PHE A 327 28.48 14.30 -10.28
N ASP A 328 28.01 15.17 -11.18
CA ASP A 328 28.62 16.45 -11.54
C ASP A 328 30.00 16.34 -12.22
N THR A 329 30.26 15.22 -12.91
CA THR A 329 31.52 14.94 -13.61
C THR A 329 31.45 15.29 -15.09
N LYS A 330 32.58 15.64 -15.72
CA LYS A 330 32.66 15.90 -17.18
C LYS A 330 32.28 14.68 -18.02
N VAL A 331 32.58 13.50 -17.50
CA VAL A 331 32.18 12.22 -18.08
C VAL A 331 31.23 11.59 -17.09
N GLU A 332 29.97 11.49 -17.48
CA GLU A 332 28.91 10.94 -16.64
C GLU A 332 29.24 9.50 -16.22
N GLU A 333 29.11 9.22 -14.93
CA GLU A 333 29.33 7.88 -14.37
C GLU A 333 28.02 7.06 -14.35
N GLU A 334 28.16 5.74 -14.36
CA GLU A 334 27.02 4.82 -14.25
C GLU A 334 26.76 4.46 -12.78
N ILE A 335 25.51 4.15 -12.47
CA ILE A 335 25.15 3.67 -11.13
C ILE A 335 25.66 2.24 -10.97
N GLU A 336 26.55 2.02 -10.01
CA GLU A 336 27.02 0.69 -9.65
C GLU A 336 26.09 0.05 -8.62
N TYR A 337 25.74 -1.22 -8.82
CA TYR A 337 24.84 -1.97 -7.94
C TYR A 337 25.58 -3.13 -7.27
N HIS A 338 25.36 -3.27 -5.97
CA HIS A 338 26.11 -4.16 -5.09
C HIS A 338 25.17 -5.05 -4.28
N LYS A 339 25.54 -6.33 -4.13
CA LYS A 339 24.81 -7.33 -3.33
C LYS A 339 25.46 -7.62 -1.99
N ASN A 340 26.66 -7.09 -1.75
CA ASN A 340 27.40 -7.31 -0.51
C ASN A 340 28.28 -6.10 -0.19
N TYR A 341 28.61 -5.97 1.10
CA TYR A 341 29.36 -4.83 1.62
C TYR A 341 30.77 -4.72 0.99
N ASN A 342 31.45 -5.84 0.70
CA ASN A 342 32.79 -5.81 0.11
C ASN A 342 32.82 -5.12 -1.26
N SER A 343 31.83 -5.45 -2.11
CA SER A 343 31.71 -4.84 -3.44
C SER A 343 31.34 -3.35 -3.35
N LEU A 344 30.43 -2.98 -2.44
CA LEU A 344 30.09 -1.58 -2.19
C LEU A 344 31.31 -0.80 -1.70
N ASN A 345 32.02 -1.31 -0.69
CA ASN A 345 33.20 -0.67 -0.12
C ASN A 345 34.32 -0.49 -1.16
N ALA A 346 34.56 -1.51 -2.00
CA ALA A 346 35.52 -1.41 -3.09
C ALA A 346 35.16 -0.31 -4.09
N SER A 347 33.87 -0.18 -4.45
CA SER A 347 33.39 0.87 -5.34
C SER A 347 33.54 2.26 -4.73
N LEU A 348 33.12 2.44 -3.47
CA LEU A 348 33.26 3.71 -2.75
C LEU A 348 34.73 4.14 -2.67
N LEU A 349 35.64 3.22 -2.33
CA LEU A 349 37.08 3.52 -2.28
C LEU A 349 37.65 3.93 -3.64
N ALA A 350 37.14 3.39 -4.74
CA ALA A 350 37.57 3.72 -6.10
C ALA A 350 36.98 5.04 -6.62
N HIS A 351 35.79 5.44 -6.15
CA HIS A 351 35.02 6.58 -6.66
C HIS A 351 34.88 7.72 -5.65
N GLN A 352 35.93 8.03 -4.88
CA GLN A 352 35.93 9.14 -3.91
C GLN A 352 35.73 10.50 -4.60
N PRO A 353 35.15 11.53 -3.97
CA PRO A 353 35.01 12.86 -4.58
C PRO A 353 36.35 13.39 -5.11
N ASP A 354 36.37 13.86 -6.37
CA ASP A 354 37.52 14.49 -6.98
C ASP A 354 37.07 15.71 -7.80
N PRO A 355 37.24 16.94 -7.28
CA PRO A 355 36.85 18.16 -7.97
C PRO A 355 37.51 18.34 -9.35
N LYS A 356 38.63 17.64 -9.64
CA LYS A 356 39.30 17.69 -10.96
C LYS A 356 38.47 17.02 -12.06
N LEU A 357 37.60 16.08 -11.69
CA LEU A 357 36.68 15.41 -12.59
C LEU A 357 35.41 16.24 -12.86
N GLY A 358 35.15 17.25 -12.04
CA GLY A 358 34.01 18.16 -12.17
C GLY A 358 34.09 19.05 -13.41
N TYR A 359 32.97 19.70 -13.75
CA TYR A 359 32.84 20.51 -14.99
C TYR A 359 33.93 21.57 -15.17
N GLY A 360 34.45 22.13 -14.07
CA GLY A 360 35.51 23.15 -14.09
C GLY A 360 34.98 24.56 -14.39
N ASP A 361 33.66 24.75 -14.36
CA ASP A 361 32.99 26.03 -14.47
C ASP A 361 31.88 26.18 -13.39
N THR A 362 31.38 27.40 -13.22
CA THR A 362 30.37 27.74 -12.21
C THR A 362 28.96 27.92 -12.79
N THR A 363 28.78 27.74 -14.10
CA THR A 363 27.52 27.97 -14.83
C THR A 363 26.75 26.69 -15.12
N THR A 364 27.45 25.57 -15.30
CA THR A 364 26.86 24.26 -15.56
C THR A 364 26.14 23.78 -14.31
N GLY A 365 24.85 23.45 -14.47
CA GLY A 365 23.99 22.92 -13.42
C GLY A 365 24.35 21.50 -13.04
N SER A 366 23.90 21.07 -11.85
CA SER A 366 24.05 19.69 -11.43
C SER A 366 23.24 18.71 -12.28
N ASP A 367 23.80 17.53 -12.54
CA ASP A 367 23.14 16.42 -13.24
C ASP A 367 22.45 15.42 -12.29
N VAL A 368 22.23 15.78 -11.02
CA VAL A 368 21.54 14.96 -10.00
C VAL A 368 20.19 14.38 -10.47
N TYR A 369 19.41 15.12 -11.27
CA TYR A 369 18.14 14.60 -11.79
C TYR A 369 18.32 13.59 -12.93
N ASN A 370 19.44 13.61 -13.63
CA ASN A 370 19.81 12.53 -14.56
C ASN A 370 20.14 11.26 -13.79
N VAL A 371 20.84 11.35 -12.66
CA VAL A 371 21.06 10.22 -11.75
C VAL A 371 19.73 9.61 -11.29
N LEU A 372 18.79 10.43 -10.84
CA LEU A 372 17.47 9.95 -10.42
C LEU A 372 16.69 9.29 -11.58
N LYS A 373 16.75 9.84 -12.80
CA LYS A 373 16.17 9.21 -14.00
C LYS A 373 16.85 7.87 -14.32
N LYS A 374 18.17 7.78 -14.22
CA LYS A 374 18.92 6.52 -14.42
C LYS A 374 18.49 5.47 -13.40
N PHE A 375 18.36 5.87 -12.13
CA PHE A 375 17.89 4.97 -11.07
C PHE A 375 16.45 4.50 -11.33
N LEU A 376 15.51 5.40 -11.64
CA LEU A 376 14.12 5.04 -11.94
C LEU A 376 13.97 4.08 -13.13
N ASN A 377 14.85 4.19 -14.13
CA ASN A 377 14.81 3.37 -15.35
C ASN A 377 15.72 2.14 -15.30
N ASN A 378 16.34 1.86 -14.14
CA ASN A 378 17.26 0.75 -14.03
C ASN A 378 16.53 -0.60 -14.19
N LYS A 379 17.26 -1.61 -14.66
CA LYS A 379 16.78 -3.00 -14.79
C LYS A 379 17.54 -3.98 -13.91
N GLN A 380 18.38 -3.46 -13.01
CA GLN A 380 19.32 -4.24 -12.21
C GLN A 380 18.81 -4.51 -10.79
N ALA A 381 18.02 -3.58 -10.22
CA ALA A 381 17.55 -3.61 -8.84
C ALA A 381 16.08 -3.20 -8.74
N SER A 382 15.41 -3.70 -7.69
CA SER A 382 14.07 -3.24 -7.32
C SER A 382 14.14 -1.79 -6.84
N ILE A 383 13.23 -0.94 -7.31
CA ILE A 383 13.14 0.47 -6.89
C ILE A 383 11.97 0.74 -5.93
N CYS A 384 11.12 -0.26 -5.68
CA CYS A 384 10.03 -0.10 -4.73
C CYS A 384 10.57 0.16 -3.32
N GLY A 385 10.08 1.22 -2.67
CA GLY A 385 10.42 1.51 -1.28
C GLY A 385 11.90 1.85 -1.08
N ALA A 386 12.60 2.20 -2.16
CA ALA A 386 14.00 2.53 -2.12
C ALA A 386 14.24 3.84 -1.33
N GLU A 387 15.38 3.92 -0.67
CA GLU A 387 15.83 5.14 -0.01
C GLU A 387 17.05 5.69 -0.75
N ILE A 388 17.01 6.98 -1.08
CA ILE A 388 18.06 7.65 -1.82
C ILE A 388 18.64 8.75 -0.94
N TYR A 389 19.95 8.72 -0.71
CA TYR A 389 20.67 9.75 0.05
C TYR A 389 21.62 10.47 -0.89
N ILE A 390 21.48 11.79 -0.98
CA ILE A 390 22.21 12.63 -1.93
C ILE A 390 23.00 13.70 -1.19
N ALA A 391 24.31 13.78 -1.43
CA ALA A 391 25.13 14.93 -1.05
C ALA A 391 25.34 15.85 -2.26
N VAL A 392 24.85 17.09 -2.18
CA VAL A 392 24.83 18.04 -3.29
C VAL A 392 25.64 19.29 -2.93
N LYS A 393 26.57 19.68 -3.81
CA LYS A 393 27.27 20.97 -3.72
C LYS A 393 26.96 21.88 -4.92
N ARG A 394 26.82 21.32 -6.11
CA ARG A 394 26.38 22.05 -7.32
C ARG A 394 24.87 22.10 -7.40
N TYR A 395 24.27 23.23 -7.74
CA TYR A 395 22.80 23.32 -7.81
C TYR A 395 22.27 23.01 -9.21
N PRO A 396 21.16 22.26 -9.33
CA PRO A 396 20.54 21.97 -10.62
C PRO A 396 19.98 23.24 -11.25
N THR A 397 19.98 23.29 -12.59
CA THR A 397 19.35 24.37 -13.37
C THR A 397 17.98 23.97 -13.94
N ASP A 398 17.58 22.70 -13.79
CA ASP A 398 16.27 22.21 -14.19
C ASP A 398 15.15 23.02 -13.53
N LEU A 399 14.17 23.45 -14.33
CA LEU A 399 13.04 24.26 -13.87
C LEU A 399 11.80 23.42 -13.52
N ASP A 400 11.72 22.17 -14.02
CA ASP A 400 10.59 21.27 -13.78
C ASP A 400 11.05 19.82 -13.57
N VAL A 401 10.76 19.30 -12.37
CA VAL A 401 11.05 17.91 -11.96
C VAL A 401 9.79 17.18 -11.52
N SER A 402 8.62 17.71 -11.86
CA SER A 402 7.31 17.19 -11.44
C SER A 402 7.10 15.74 -11.87
N ASP A 403 7.54 15.39 -13.08
CA ASP A 403 7.47 14.02 -13.59
C ASP A 403 8.36 13.05 -12.80
N ILE A 404 9.59 13.47 -12.48
CA ILE A 404 10.52 12.67 -11.65
C ILE A 404 9.92 12.44 -10.27
N ILE A 405 9.40 13.49 -9.63
CA ILE A 405 8.75 13.40 -8.32
C ILE A 405 7.53 12.46 -8.40
N ALA A 406 6.71 12.56 -9.45
CA ALA A 406 5.57 11.67 -9.64
C ALA A 406 6.00 10.20 -9.75
N GLN A 407 7.08 9.92 -10.48
CA GLN A 407 7.64 8.56 -10.61
C GLN A 407 8.25 8.05 -9.31
N LEU A 408 9.00 8.88 -8.57
CA LEU A 408 9.53 8.53 -7.24
C LEU A 408 8.39 8.16 -6.28
N ARG A 409 7.34 8.98 -6.25
CA ARG A 409 6.14 8.78 -5.43
C ARG A 409 5.39 7.50 -5.82
N ALA A 410 5.24 7.24 -7.11
CA ALA A 410 4.56 6.03 -7.61
C ALA A 410 5.25 4.73 -7.18
N ASN A 411 6.56 4.80 -6.89
CA ASN A 411 7.37 3.68 -6.42
C ASN A 411 7.67 3.73 -4.91
N HIS A 412 7.05 4.65 -4.16
CA HIS A 412 7.29 4.86 -2.73
C HIS A 412 8.77 5.10 -2.38
N ILE A 413 9.51 5.77 -3.27
CA ILE A 413 10.92 6.10 -3.05
C ILE A 413 10.98 7.34 -2.15
N ILE A 414 11.81 7.28 -1.11
CA ILE A 414 12.08 8.40 -0.20
C ILE A 414 13.44 9.00 -0.54
N VAL A 415 13.50 10.31 -0.76
CA VAL A 415 14.74 11.01 -1.13
C VAL A 415 15.18 11.94 -0.01
N TYR A 416 16.40 11.73 0.47
CA TYR A 416 17.07 12.55 1.47
C TYR A 416 18.21 13.32 0.81
N ILE A 417 18.29 14.63 1.04
CA ILE A 417 19.28 15.48 0.38
C ILE A 417 20.00 16.33 1.42
N ALA A 418 21.32 16.26 1.45
CA ALA A 418 22.18 17.20 2.14
C ALA A 418 22.73 18.21 1.13
N VAL A 419 22.42 19.47 1.33
CA VAL A 419 22.79 20.57 0.46
C VAL A 419 23.88 21.38 1.14
N ASP A 420 25.05 21.45 0.51
CA ASP A 420 26.07 22.44 0.86
C ASP A 420 25.55 23.83 0.48
N THR A 421 25.44 24.73 1.45
CA THR A 421 24.97 26.10 1.23
C THR A 421 25.99 26.94 0.45
N VAL A 422 27.25 26.49 0.38
CA VAL A 422 28.30 27.10 -0.45
C VAL A 422 28.37 26.33 -1.77
N SER A 423 27.58 26.78 -2.75
CA SER A 423 27.49 26.08 -4.03
C SER A 423 28.78 26.13 -4.84
N SER A 424 29.14 25.02 -5.48
CA SER A 424 30.25 24.97 -6.45
C SER A 424 29.88 25.51 -7.85
N GLY A 425 28.59 25.81 -8.09
CA GLY A 425 28.10 26.38 -9.35
C GLY A 425 26.68 25.93 -9.70
N GLY A 426 26.24 26.31 -10.90
CA GLY A 426 24.96 25.90 -11.47
C GLY A 426 23.83 26.87 -11.18
N GLY A 427 22.68 26.34 -10.74
CA GLY A 427 21.49 27.12 -10.43
C GLY A 427 21.69 28.09 -9.26
N THR A 428 20.83 29.11 -9.17
CA THR A 428 20.89 30.11 -8.08
C THR A 428 20.09 29.72 -6.85
N SER A 429 19.34 28.61 -6.89
CA SER A 429 18.45 28.19 -5.81
C SER A 429 18.46 26.68 -5.64
N ALA A 430 18.53 26.25 -4.38
CA ALA A 430 18.39 24.85 -3.98
C ALA A 430 16.93 24.47 -3.65
N ALA A 431 15.96 25.36 -3.88
CA ALA A 431 14.55 25.12 -3.54
C ALA A 431 13.99 23.84 -4.20
N ILE A 432 14.41 23.54 -5.42
CA ILE A 432 13.96 22.35 -6.14
C ILE A 432 14.45 21.04 -5.49
N LEU A 433 15.62 21.06 -4.85
CA LEU A 433 16.15 19.93 -4.07
C LEU A 433 15.28 19.70 -2.83
N TYR A 434 14.96 20.78 -2.11
CA TYR A 434 14.05 20.73 -0.96
C TYR A 434 12.68 20.17 -1.34
N ASP A 435 12.13 20.65 -2.45
CA ASP A 435 10.84 20.18 -2.99
C ASP A 435 10.86 18.69 -3.29
N THR A 436 11.93 18.18 -3.90
CA THR A 436 12.07 16.76 -4.24
C THR A 436 12.07 15.89 -2.98
N ALA A 437 12.88 16.24 -1.98
CA ALA A 437 12.91 15.49 -0.72
C ALA A 437 11.55 15.56 0.02
N THR A 438 10.98 16.76 0.13
CA THR A 438 9.73 17.01 0.85
C THR A 438 8.53 16.32 0.18
N LYS A 439 8.47 16.30 -1.14
CA LYS A 439 7.39 15.69 -1.92
C LYS A 439 7.47 14.15 -1.93
N THR A 440 8.59 13.58 -1.50
CA THR A 440 8.81 12.13 -1.35
C THR A 440 8.81 11.67 0.11
N ASN A 441 8.33 12.51 1.04
CA ASN A 441 8.36 12.27 2.50
C ASN A 441 9.77 12.19 3.12
N GLY A 442 10.83 12.49 2.37
CA GLY A 442 12.18 12.58 2.90
C GLY A 442 12.45 13.89 3.62
N LEU A 443 13.73 14.24 3.71
CA LEU A 443 14.26 15.42 4.39
C LEU A 443 15.32 16.10 3.54
N CYS A 444 15.41 17.42 3.67
CA CYS A 444 16.44 18.23 3.03
C CYS A 444 17.17 19.06 4.08
N LEU A 445 18.46 18.76 4.27
CA LEU A 445 19.37 19.48 5.16
C LEU A 445 20.08 20.57 4.38
N PHE A 446 20.21 21.75 4.99
CA PHE A 446 21.09 22.82 4.53
C PHE A 446 22.16 23.09 5.58
N ALA A 447 23.43 22.97 5.20
CA ALA A 447 24.58 23.25 6.05
C ALA A 447 25.81 23.52 5.19
N THR A 448 26.95 23.84 5.82
CA THR A 448 28.24 23.86 5.15
C THR A 448 29.33 23.40 6.11
N ASP A 449 30.50 23.05 5.57
CA ASP A 449 31.67 22.59 6.31
C ASP A 449 31.32 21.47 7.33
N TYR A 450 31.83 21.60 8.56
CA TYR A 450 31.65 20.62 9.63
C TYR A 450 30.17 20.31 9.94
N ASP A 451 29.30 21.32 9.85
CA ASP A 451 27.87 21.13 10.12
C ASP A 451 27.19 20.30 9.03
N LEU A 452 27.69 20.38 7.79
CA LEU A 452 27.21 19.51 6.70
C LEU A 452 27.68 18.06 6.92
N SER A 453 28.95 17.87 7.28
CA SER A 453 29.50 16.53 7.52
C SER A 453 28.76 15.81 8.66
N GLU A 454 28.57 16.47 9.80
CA GLU A 454 27.82 15.90 10.93
C GLU A 454 26.32 15.76 10.62
N GLY A 455 25.71 16.79 10.03
CA GLY A 455 24.28 16.75 9.70
C GLY A 455 23.94 15.62 8.73
N PHE A 456 24.76 15.40 7.70
CA PHE A 456 24.58 14.30 6.75
C PHE A 456 24.87 12.93 7.39
N TYR A 457 25.88 12.86 8.26
CA TYR A 457 26.15 11.65 9.05
C TYR A 457 24.92 11.23 9.88
N TYR A 458 24.30 12.13 10.64
CA TYR A 458 23.08 11.81 11.39
C TYR A 458 21.85 11.59 10.50
N MET A 459 21.79 12.23 9.33
CA MET A 459 20.74 11.92 8.35
C MET A 459 20.82 10.45 7.93
N THR A 460 22.02 9.93 7.65
CA THR A 460 22.21 8.52 7.27
C THR A 460 21.96 7.51 8.39
N TRP A 461 21.75 7.92 9.65
CA TRP A 461 21.32 7.00 10.72
C TRP A 461 19.90 6.46 10.52
N MET A 462 19.09 7.10 9.67
CA MET A 462 17.78 6.58 9.27
C MET A 462 17.90 5.24 8.50
N LEU A 463 19.09 4.89 8.00
CA LEU A 463 19.35 3.58 7.39
C LEU A 463 19.17 2.41 8.38
N GLU A 464 19.32 2.66 9.68
CA GLU A 464 19.11 1.62 10.69
C GLU A 464 17.62 1.33 10.90
N GLU A 465 16.75 2.35 10.80
CA GLU A 465 15.30 2.29 10.98
C GLU A 465 14.57 2.67 9.68
N PRO A 466 14.42 1.75 8.70
CA PRO A 466 13.97 2.11 7.35
C PRO A 466 12.48 2.46 7.26
N TYR A 467 11.67 2.11 8.26
CA TYR A 467 10.21 2.27 8.18
C TYR A 467 9.76 3.58 8.81
N GLN A 468 9.41 4.56 7.98
CA GLN A 468 8.87 5.84 8.42
C GLN A 468 7.39 5.74 8.80
N PHE A 469 7.01 6.06 10.05
CA PHE A 469 5.61 6.04 10.53
C PHE A 469 5.01 7.42 10.82
N ILE A 470 5.84 8.47 10.90
CA ILE A 470 5.38 9.87 10.95
C ILE A 470 6.07 10.65 9.84
N ALA A 471 5.28 11.36 9.04
CA ALA A 471 5.75 12.39 8.14
C ALA A 471 4.78 13.57 8.12
N ARG A 472 5.18 14.67 8.74
CA ARG A 472 4.38 15.89 8.85
C ARG A 472 5.21 17.12 8.54
N ASN A 473 4.60 18.10 7.90
CA ASN A 473 5.20 19.41 7.66
C ASN A 473 4.31 20.46 8.33
N TYR A 474 4.92 21.37 9.06
CA TYR A 474 4.25 22.46 9.77
C TYR A 474 4.79 23.80 9.28
N LEU A 475 3.93 24.81 9.27
CA LEU A 475 4.33 26.19 8.98
C LEU A 475 4.57 26.91 10.31
N GLY A 476 5.72 27.54 10.46
CA GLY A 476 6.08 28.32 11.64
C GLY A 476 6.62 29.70 11.25
N SER A 477 6.26 30.73 12.02
CA SER A 477 6.88 32.06 11.95
C SER A 477 6.85 32.71 13.34
N GLY A 478 7.75 33.66 13.60
CA GLY A 478 7.88 34.27 14.93
C GLY A 478 8.13 33.23 16.03
N THR A 479 7.42 33.34 17.16
CA THR A 479 7.47 32.35 18.25
C THR A 479 6.20 31.51 18.26
N GLY A 480 6.34 30.19 18.39
CA GLY A 480 5.17 29.31 18.44
C GLY A 480 5.47 27.93 19.02
N ARG A 481 4.40 27.15 19.16
CA ARG A 481 4.41 25.76 19.61
C ARG A 481 3.62 24.91 18.62
N ILE A 482 4.18 23.74 18.28
CA ILE A 482 3.53 22.71 17.47
C ILE A 482 3.29 21.51 18.38
N ASP A 483 2.04 21.04 18.41
CA ASP A 483 1.68 19.77 19.00
C ASP A 483 1.30 18.79 17.90
N LEU A 484 2.10 17.74 17.73
CA LEU A 484 1.74 16.65 16.84
C LEU A 484 0.53 15.89 17.42
N PRO A 485 -0.33 15.31 16.55
CA PRO A 485 -1.35 14.37 17.00
C PRO A 485 -0.73 13.25 17.85
N LEU A 486 -1.50 12.79 18.85
CA LEU A 486 -1.08 11.65 19.66
C LEU A 486 -0.77 10.44 18.77
N PHE A 487 0.33 9.76 19.07
CA PHE A 487 0.78 8.60 18.30
C PHE A 487 1.23 7.47 19.24
N LYS A 488 1.27 6.27 18.68
CA LYS A 488 1.93 5.10 19.29
C LYS A 488 3.02 4.65 18.35
N SER A 489 4.09 4.07 18.90
CA SER A 489 5.08 3.43 18.04
C SER A 489 4.44 2.22 17.34
N PRO A 490 4.86 1.87 16.11
CA PRO A 490 4.23 0.81 15.32
C PRO A 490 4.57 -0.60 15.82
N THR A 491 5.52 -0.74 16.74
CA THR A 491 5.89 -2.02 17.37
C THR A 491 4.71 -2.59 18.19
N PRO A 492 4.54 -3.93 18.26
CA PRO A 492 3.53 -4.56 19.11
C PRO A 492 3.69 -4.15 20.58
N ALA A 493 2.56 -4.02 21.30
CA ALA A 493 2.55 -3.62 22.71
C ALA A 493 3.42 -4.54 23.59
N GLY A 494 4.01 -3.98 24.66
CA GLY A 494 4.86 -4.70 25.60
C GLY A 494 6.34 -4.77 25.24
N HIS A 495 6.76 -4.08 24.18
CA HIS A 495 8.15 -4.03 23.73
C HIS A 495 8.73 -2.62 23.86
N LEU A 496 10.04 -2.55 24.07
CA LEU A 496 10.80 -1.33 23.88
C LEU A 496 11.29 -1.31 22.44
N GLU A 497 10.93 -0.24 21.73
CA GLU A 497 11.32 0.00 20.36
C GLU A 497 12.42 1.07 20.31
N ARG A 498 13.42 0.81 19.48
CA ARG A 498 14.35 1.83 19.00
C ARG A 498 13.72 2.59 17.85
N GLY A 499 13.45 3.87 18.04
CA GLY A 499 12.97 4.75 17.00
C GLY A 499 13.95 5.88 16.70
N ARG A 500 13.90 6.37 15.46
CA ARG A 500 14.58 7.61 15.07
C ARG A 500 13.58 8.74 14.95
N VAL A 501 14.01 9.91 15.35
CA VAL A 501 13.26 11.14 15.22
C VAL A 501 14.12 12.10 14.42
N ALA A 502 13.57 12.69 13.38
CA ALA A 502 14.29 13.68 12.59
C ALA A 502 13.43 14.91 12.37
N ILE A 503 14.04 16.08 12.52
CA ILE A 503 13.41 17.37 12.34
C ILE A 503 14.26 18.27 11.46
N THR A 504 13.65 18.99 10.53
CA THR A 504 14.26 20.16 9.89
C THR A 504 13.47 21.41 10.27
N ILE A 505 14.17 22.53 10.44
CA ILE A 505 13.57 23.77 10.96
C ILE A 505 13.23 24.80 9.87
N GLN A 506 13.77 24.65 8.66
CA GLN A 506 13.52 25.58 7.55
C GLN A 506 13.88 24.95 6.21
N ASN A 507 13.40 25.56 5.13
CA ASN A 507 13.51 25.08 3.75
C ASN A 507 14.60 25.77 2.92
N HIS A 508 15.54 26.46 3.58
CA HIS A 508 16.69 27.13 2.96
C HIS A 508 17.88 27.15 3.94
N ALA A 509 19.02 27.65 3.48
CA ALA A 509 20.21 27.86 4.32
C ALA A 509 19.88 28.55 5.64
N LEU A 510 20.49 28.09 6.73
CA LEU A 510 20.31 28.68 8.07
C LEU A 510 20.64 30.17 8.02
N ASP A 511 19.74 31.01 8.52
CA ASP A 511 19.89 32.47 8.52
C ASP A 511 19.73 33.04 9.93
N ALA A 512 19.91 34.36 10.03
CA ALA A 512 19.84 35.06 11.31
C ALA A 512 18.40 35.17 11.88
N ASP A 513 17.39 34.75 11.11
CA ASP A 513 16.01 34.74 11.59
C ASP A 513 15.78 33.55 12.53
N PHE A 514 16.45 32.42 12.37
CA PHE A 514 16.36 31.31 13.31
C PHE A 514 16.99 31.64 14.67
N ILE A 515 16.27 31.39 15.76
CA ILE A 515 16.75 31.62 17.13
C ILE A 515 16.90 30.32 17.91
N SER A 516 15.85 29.50 17.96
CA SER A 516 15.88 28.26 18.73
C SER A 516 14.78 27.30 18.31
N VAL A 517 15.07 26.01 18.46
CA VAL A 517 14.07 24.95 18.46
C VAL A 517 14.32 24.06 19.68
N ASN A 518 13.26 23.77 20.41
CA ASN A 518 13.26 22.86 21.54
C ASN A 518 12.09 21.90 21.35
N TYR A 519 12.26 20.63 21.67
CA TYR A 519 11.13 19.70 21.61
C TYR A 519 11.19 18.66 22.69
N THR A 520 10.03 18.11 22.99
CA THR A 520 9.85 17.08 24.00
C THR A 520 8.94 16.01 23.44
N ILE A 521 9.37 14.76 23.59
CA ILE A 521 8.57 13.57 23.32
C ILE A 521 8.29 12.95 24.68
N ALA A 522 7.03 13.01 25.09
CA ALA A 522 6.59 12.50 26.38
C ALA A 522 5.41 11.56 26.18
N SER A 523 5.35 10.51 26.98
CA SER A 523 4.17 9.65 27.05
C SER A 523 3.05 10.37 27.80
N THR A 524 1.81 9.98 27.51
CA THR A 524 0.61 10.62 28.08
C THR A 524 0.43 10.39 29.57
N ASP A 525 1.16 9.44 30.15
CA ASP A 525 1.25 9.18 31.60
C ASP A 525 2.30 10.04 32.31
N GLY A 526 3.09 10.83 31.58
CA GLY A 526 3.96 11.87 32.13
C GLY A 526 5.46 11.60 32.01
N ASP A 527 5.87 10.44 31.51
CA ASP A 527 7.30 10.13 31.33
C ASP A 527 7.87 10.83 30.08
N ILE A 528 9.01 11.49 30.23
CA ILE A 528 9.73 12.10 29.12
C ILE A 528 10.61 11.03 28.47
N ALA A 529 10.25 10.63 27.25
CA ALA A 529 11.06 9.70 26.45
C ALA A 529 12.27 10.40 25.81
N TYR A 530 12.12 11.66 25.43
CA TYR A 530 13.20 12.46 24.85
C TYR A 530 12.96 13.96 24.99
N GLN A 531 14.03 14.73 25.13
CA GLN A 531 13.97 16.19 25.15
C GLN A 531 15.20 16.77 24.47
N TYR A 532 14.98 17.71 23.54
CA TYR A 532 16.01 18.47 22.86
C TYR A 532 15.92 19.96 23.22
N PRO A 533 17.04 20.63 23.50
CA PRO A 533 18.37 20.05 23.73
C PRO A 533 18.45 19.38 25.11
N GLY A 534 18.97 18.16 25.15
CA GLY A 534 19.27 17.37 26.33
C GLY A 534 20.71 17.56 26.84
N PHE A 535 21.04 16.91 27.96
CA PHE A 535 22.32 17.08 28.66
C PHE A 535 23.55 16.56 27.88
N GLN A 536 23.33 15.66 26.92
CA GLN A 536 24.35 15.06 26.05
C GLN A 536 24.16 15.46 24.59
N ASP A 537 23.16 16.30 24.30
CA ASP A 537 22.75 16.55 22.92
C ASP A 537 23.68 17.55 22.26
N LYS A 538 24.01 17.26 21.00
CA LYS A 538 24.85 18.11 20.19
C LYS A 538 24.04 19.32 19.70
N LYS A 539 24.74 20.41 19.36
CA LYS A 539 24.12 21.57 18.71
C LYS A 539 23.40 21.14 17.42
N LEU A 540 22.41 21.92 16.99
CA LEU A 540 21.80 21.77 15.68
C LEU A 540 22.87 21.84 14.58
N TYR A 541 22.91 20.84 13.69
CA TYR A 541 23.85 20.78 12.57
C TYR A 541 23.21 21.33 11.31
N GLY A 542 23.40 22.62 11.07
CA GLY A 542 22.71 23.35 10.00
C GLY A 542 21.21 23.46 10.29
N THR A 543 20.37 22.94 9.39
CA THR A 543 18.90 22.99 9.54
C THR A 543 18.27 21.70 10.05
N GLN A 544 19.02 20.64 10.33
CA GLN A 544 18.49 19.34 10.73
C GLN A 544 19.01 18.90 12.10
N GLN A 545 18.15 18.19 12.83
CA GLN A 545 18.52 17.33 13.96
C GLN A 545 17.94 15.93 13.74
N THR A 546 18.73 14.89 14.06
CA THR A 546 18.24 13.51 14.13
C THR A 546 18.66 12.90 15.46
N ASP A 547 17.71 12.30 16.14
CA ASP A 547 17.89 11.75 17.48
C ASP A 547 17.37 10.32 17.60
N TYR A 548 17.86 9.68 18.65
CA TYR A 548 17.48 8.34 19.06
C TYR A 548 16.49 8.41 20.21
N VAL A 549 15.36 7.71 20.07
CA VAL A 549 14.32 7.67 21.11
C VAL A 549 13.93 6.23 21.38
N ILE A 550 13.80 5.88 22.66
CA ILE A 550 13.27 4.58 23.07
C ILE A 550 11.77 4.74 23.36
N PHE A 551 10.95 4.08 22.55
CA PHE A 551 9.50 4.06 22.75
C PHE A 551 9.08 2.78 23.46
N ASN A 552 8.24 2.89 24.49
CA ASN A 552 7.46 1.78 24.99
C ASN A 552 6.18 1.69 24.16
N SER A 553 6.06 0.65 23.35
CA SER A 553 4.94 0.47 22.41
C SER A 553 3.57 0.35 23.08
N SER A 554 3.52 0.18 24.41
CA SER A 554 2.27 0.17 25.18
C SER A 554 1.73 1.57 25.46
N LEU A 555 2.59 2.59 25.37
CA LEU A 555 2.29 3.97 25.72
C LEU A 555 1.86 4.77 24.50
N THR A 556 1.08 5.82 24.77
CA THR A 556 0.76 6.85 23.77
C THR A 556 1.68 8.04 24.01
N TYR A 557 2.20 8.61 22.94
CA TYR A 557 3.17 9.70 22.98
C TYR A 557 2.60 10.98 22.38
N ARG A 558 3.12 12.09 22.88
CA ARG A 558 2.98 13.43 22.32
C ARG A 558 4.37 13.94 21.97
N TRP A 559 4.49 14.57 20.80
CA TRP A 559 5.67 15.33 20.41
C TRP A 559 5.29 16.80 20.33
N THR A 560 5.87 17.60 21.22
CA THR A 560 5.68 19.05 21.31
C THR A 560 6.96 19.75 20.90
N ILE A 561 6.86 20.75 20.02
CA ILE A 561 7.98 21.49 19.45
C ILE A 561 7.74 22.98 19.70
N ASP A 562 8.64 23.62 20.44
CA ASP A 562 8.69 25.06 20.65
C ASP A 562 9.74 25.67 19.71
N TYR A 563 9.34 26.64 18.90
CA TYR A 563 10.24 27.29 17.94
C TYR A 563 10.22 28.81 18.10
N LYS A 564 11.34 29.44 17.74
CA LYS A 564 11.47 30.89 17.73
C LYS A 564 12.28 31.36 16.53
N TYR A 565 11.70 32.32 15.81
CA TYR A 565 12.32 33.10 14.76
C TYR A 565 12.18 34.61 15.08
N ASN A 566 13.14 35.42 14.63
CA ASN A 566 13.08 36.88 14.70
C ASN A 566 12.13 37.48 13.65
N GLY A 567 12.02 36.83 12.49
CA GLY A 567 11.24 37.29 11.34
C GLY A 567 9.78 36.80 11.32
N GLY A 568 8.97 37.46 10.49
CA GLY A 568 7.59 37.06 10.18
C GLY A 568 7.47 36.11 8.97
N ALA A 569 8.59 35.78 8.31
CA ALA A 569 8.61 34.88 7.17
C ALA A 569 8.18 33.46 7.62
N GLN A 570 7.38 32.79 6.77
CA GLN A 570 6.96 31.42 7.04
C GLN A 570 8.10 30.45 6.74
N GLN A 571 8.43 29.64 7.73
CA GLN A 571 9.37 28.53 7.66
C GLN A 571 8.61 27.22 7.66
N VAL A 572 9.17 26.22 6.97
CA VAL A 572 8.61 24.86 6.95
C VAL A 572 9.41 23.98 7.90
N ILE A 573 8.76 23.50 8.95
CA ILE A 573 9.32 22.56 9.92
C ILE A 573 8.87 21.15 9.54
N GLN A 574 9.82 20.28 9.17
CA GLN A 574 9.52 18.89 8.83
C GLN A 574 9.74 18.01 10.04
N CYS A 575 8.76 17.17 10.38
CA CYS A 575 8.85 16.21 11.48
C CYS A 575 8.73 14.80 10.91
N ARG A 576 9.72 13.95 11.18
CA ARG A 576 9.75 12.54 10.77
C ARG A 576 10.03 11.63 11.96
N MET A 577 9.41 10.46 11.96
CA MET A 577 9.78 9.38 12.87
C MET A 577 9.86 8.05 12.13
N TYR A 578 10.81 7.24 12.56
CA TYR A 578 11.15 5.96 11.95
C TYR A 578 11.24 4.85 12.98
N SER A 579 10.95 3.64 12.50
CA SER A 579 10.84 2.42 13.25
C SER A 579 11.62 1.31 12.58
N ASN A 580 12.16 0.41 13.39
CA ASN A 580 12.64 -0.89 12.93
C ASN A 580 11.49 -1.89 12.66
N TYR A 581 10.28 -1.59 13.13
CA TYR A 581 9.13 -2.46 12.97
C TYR A 581 8.34 -2.10 11.72
N TYR A 582 8.11 -3.12 10.90
CA TYR A 582 7.39 -2.99 9.65
C TYR A 582 5.97 -2.42 9.85
N HIS A 583 5.61 -1.50 8.96
CA HIS A 583 4.25 -0.96 8.80
C HIS A 583 4.05 -0.46 7.36
N ASP A 584 2.81 -0.11 7.03
CA ASP A 584 2.46 0.43 5.71
C ASP A 584 3.15 1.77 5.44
N PHE A 585 3.48 2.07 4.18
CA PHE A 585 4.02 3.37 3.80
C PHE A 585 3.12 4.51 4.30
N VAL A 586 3.73 5.52 4.92
CA VAL A 586 3.00 6.74 5.29
C VAL A 586 2.45 7.39 4.03
N THR A 587 1.24 7.92 4.15
CA THR A 587 0.60 8.67 3.07
C THR A 587 1.52 9.77 2.58
N LEU A 588 1.80 9.77 1.28
CA LEU A 588 2.53 10.86 0.66
C LEU A 588 1.71 12.14 0.75
N PRO A 589 2.32 13.33 0.89
CA PRO A 589 1.55 14.54 1.08
C PRO A 589 0.81 14.89 -0.21
N ASN A 590 -0.36 15.49 -0.09
CA ASN A 590 -1.18 15.91 -1.22
C ASN A 590 -0.56 17.19 -1.82
N TYR A 591 -0.11 17.12 -3.07
CA TYR A 591 0.45 18.24 -3.80
C TYR A 591 -0.26 18.38 -5.14
#